data_AF-A0A2M8Q0Z6-F1
#
_entry.id   AF-A0A2M8Q0Z6-F1
#
_cell.length_a   1.000
_cell.length_b   1.000
_cell.length_c   1.000
_cell.angle_alpha   90.00
_cell.angle_beta   90.00
_cell.angle_gamma   90.00
#
_symmetry.space_group_name_H-M   'P 1'
#
loop_
_entity.id
_entity.type
_entity.pdbx_description
1 polymer ?
#
loop_
_entity_poly.entity_id
_entity_poly.type
_entity_poly.pdbx_seq_one_letter_code
_entity_poly.pdbx_strand_id
1 'polypeptide(L)'
;MGLYYYVRVRRSGEVVRIRINPNNDLSLTDDESGYFVRKVAVGTRSFERVELEVTYDKNRRVIDVQVQGGDLVDQAAYEADQAAQAAKER
;
A
#
# COMPACT_ATOMS: atom_id res chain seq x y z
N MET A 1 15.18 7.09 0.39
CA MET A 1 13.85 7.49 0.91
C MET A 1 12.83 6.46 0.44
N GLY A 2 11.85 6.09 1.28
CA GLY A 2 10.76 5.19 0.89
C GLY A 2 9.42 5.81 1.24
N LEU A 3 8.43 5.62 0.37
CA LEU A 3 7.04 5.99 0.61
C LEU A 3 6.31 4.78 1.20
N TYR A 4 5.45 5.04 2.18
CA TYR A 4 4.68 4.01 2.86
C TYR A 4 3.20 4.26 2.66
N TYR A 5 2.49 3.22 2.26
CA TYR A 5 1.04 3.18 2.13
C TYR A 5 0.51 2.13 3.09
N TYR A 6 -0.67 2.38 3.64
CA TYR A 6 -1.33 1.49 4.58
C TYR A 6 -2.68 1.12 4.01
N VAL A 7 -2.96 -0.19 3.95
CA VAL A 7 -4.19 -0.71 3.37
C VAL A 7 -4.90 -1.54 4.42
N ARG A 8 -6.14 -1.18 4.74
CA ARG A 8 -7.03 -2.02 5.52
C ARG A 8 -7.66 -3.06 4.61
N VAL A 9 -7.38 -4.33 4.88
CA VAL A 9 -7.96 -5.45 4.17
C VAL A 9 -9.47 -5.48 4.43
N ARG A 10 -10.28 -5.63 3.37
CA ARG A 10 -11.74 -5.42 3.44
C ARG A 10 -12.46 -6.41 4.36
N ARG A 11 -12.05 -7.68 4.37
CA ARG A 11 -12.78 -8.74 5.09
C ARG A 11 -12.28 -8.93 6.53
N SER A 12 -10.97 -9.05 6.73
CA SER A 12 -10.38 -9.23 8.06
C SER A 12 -10.21 -7.94 8.85
N GLY A 13 -10.13 -6.79 8.18
CA GLY A 13 -9.82 -5.51 8.81
C GLY A 13 -8.34 -5.34 9.20
N GLU A 14 -7.49 -6.34 8.94
CA GLU A 14 -6.04 -6.24 9.12
C GLU A 14 -5.48 -5.06 8.31
N VAL A 15 -4.58 -4.28 8.91
CA VAL A 15 -3.90 -3.19 8.19
C VAL A 15 -2.49 -3.62 7.79
N VAL A 16 -2.23 -3.68 6.49
CA VAL A 16 -0.91 -4.01 5.94
C VAL A 16 -0.15 -2.76 5.51
N ARG A 17 1.17 -2.79 5.66
CA ARG A 17 2.07 -1.72 5.23
C ARG A 17 2.76 -2.10 3.92
N ILE A 18 2.66 -1.24 2.91
CA ILE A 18 3.29 -1.40 1.61
C ILE A 18 4.35 -0.30 1.45
N ARG A 19 5.58 -0.69 1.12
CA ARG A 19 6.68 0.24 0.86
C ARG A 19 6.91 0.37 -0.64
N ILE A 20 6.97 1.60 -1.12
CA ILE A 20 7.39 1.96 -2.49
C ILE A 20 8.70 2.74 -2.43
N ASN A 21 9.63 2.40 -3.30
CA ASN A 21 10.83 3.15 -3.57
C ASN A 21 10.72 3.86 -4.94
N PRO A 22 10.45 5.17 -4.98
CA PRO A 22 10.26 5.91 -6.23
C PRO A 22 11.45 5.88 -7.20
N ASN A 23 12.65 5.50 -6.73
CA ASN A 23 13.83 5.41 -7.59
C ASN A 23 14.00 4.03 -8.23
N ASN A 24 13.42 2.97 -7.63
CA ASN A 24 13.71 1.59 -8.02
C ASN A 24 12.46 0.77 -8.36
N ASP A 25 11.27 1.19 -7.90
CA ASP A 25 10.04 0.42 -8.06
C ASP A 25 9.15 0.92 -9.21
N LEU A 26 9.45 2.08 -9.79
CA LEU A 26 8.59 2.70 -10.81
C LEU A 26 8.86 2.11 -12.20
N SER A 27 7.78 1.80 -12.90
CA SER A 27 7.77 1.45 -14.33
C SER A 27 7.28 2.63 -15.14
N LEU A 28 7.81 2.81 -16.36
CA LEU A 28 7.30 3.79 -17.31
C LEU A 28 5.92 3.34 -17.82
N THR A 29 5.00 4.28 -18.02
CA THR A 29 3.72 3.97 -18.69
C THR A 29 3.93 3.70 -20.19
N ASP A 30 3.03 2.94 -20.81
CA ASP A 30 3.14 2.55 -22.22
C ASP A 30 3.17 3.76 -23.19
N ASP A 31 2.51 4.85 -22.81
CA ASP A 31 2.47 6.12 -23.55
C ASP A 31 3.59 7.10 -23.16
N GLU A 32 4.51 6.68 -22.29
CA GLU A 32 5.61 7.47 -21.72
C GLU A 32 5.15 8.80 -21.08
N SER A 33 3.88 8.88 -20.65
CA SER A 33 3.29 10.06 -20.03
C SER A 33 3.65 10.20 -18.55
N GLY A 34 4.13 9.14 -17.91
CA GLY A 34 4.51 9.15 -16.51
C GLY A 34 5.05 7.81 -16.04
N TYR A 35 4.79 7.50 -14.78
CA TYR A 35 5.22 6.25 -14.16
C TYR A 35 4.10 5.60 -13.38
N PHE A 36 4.20 4.31 -13.16
CA PHE A 36 3.32 3.59 -12.24
C PHE A 36 4.10 2.57 -11.42
N VAL A 37 3.51 2.14 -10.31
CA VAL A 37 3.97 0.98 -9.55
C VAL A 37 2.77 0.17 -9.12
N ARG A 38 2.87 -1.14 -9.26
CA ARG A 38 1.89 -2.10 -8.76
C ARG A 38 2.56 -3.00 -7.73
N LYS A 39 2.00 -3.09 -6.53
CA LYS A 39 2.48 -3.99 -5.48
C LYS A 39 1.33 -4.79 -4.92
N VAL A 40 1.57 -6.09 -4.76
CA VAL A 40 0.68 -6.99 -4.05
C VAL A 40 1.25 -7.20 -2.65
N ALA A 41 0.40 -7.05 -1.63
CA ALA A 41 0.70 -7.44 -0.27
C ALA A 41 -0.24 -8.55 0.18
N VAL A 42 0.27 -9.41 1.06
CA VAL A 42 -0.49 -10.50 1.68
C VAL A 42 -0.54 -10.19 3.16
N GLY A 43 -1.74 -10.16 3.75
CA GLY A 43 -1.90 -10.05 5.20
C GLY A 43 -1.21 -11.21 5.91
N THR A 44 -0.43 -10.93 6.94
CA THR A 44 0.31 -11.99 7.66
C THR A 44 -0.61 -12.80 8.56
N ARG A 45 -1.74 -12.22 8.97
CA ARG A 45 -2.73 -12.87 9.84
C ARG A 45 -3.91 -13.42 9.05
N SER A 46 -4.37 -12.67 8.05
CA SER A 46 -5.54 -13.03 7.24
C SER A 46 -5.22 -13.86 6.00
N PHE A 47 -3.96 -13.82 5.53
CA PHE A 47 -3.51 -14.38 4.25
C PHE A 47 -4.26 -13.83 3.02
N GLU A 48 -4.98 -12.72 3.20
CA GLU A 48 -5.72 -12.07 2.13
C GLU A 48 -4.78 -11.20 1.30
N ARG A 49 -5.03 -11.18 -0.01
CA ARG A 49 -4.26 -10.36 -0.95
C ARG A 49 -4.91 -9.00 -1.13
N VAL A 50 -4.08 -7.96 -1.07
CA VAL A 50 -4.44 -6.61 -1.51
C VAL A 50 -3.45 -6.15 -2.57
N GLU A 51 -3.95 -5.37 -3.52
CA GLU A 51 -3.14 -4.78 -4.58
C GLU A 51 -3.22 -3.26 -4.48
N LEU A 52 -2.05 -2.62 -4.49
CA LEU A 52 -1.88 -1.18 -4.54
C LEU A 52 -1.28 -0.82 -5.89
N GLU A 53 -1.96 0.05 -6.62
CA GLU A 53 -1.43 0.71 -7.80
C GLU A 53 -1.31 2.21 -7.54
N VAL A 54 -0.15 2.78 -7.83
CA VAL A 54 0.08 4.22 -7.71
C VAL A 54 0.61 4.74 -9.04
N THR A 55 -0.05 5.76 -9.56
CA THR A 55 0.32 6.44 -10.81
C THR A 55 0.95 7.78 -10.49
N TYR A 56 2.00 8.10 -11.24
CA TYR A 56 2.80 9.32 -11.10
C TYR A 56 2.89 10.06 -12.43
N ASP A 57 3.01 11.38 -12.37
CA ASP A 57 3.37 12.20 -13.54
C ASP A 57 4.86 12.03 -13.93
N LYS A 58 5.29 12.69 -15.02
CA LYS A 58 6.71 12.71 -15.46
C LYS A 58 7.68 13.24 -14.39
N ASN A 59 7.21 14.06 -13.46
CA ASN A 59 8.00 14.62 -12.36
C ASN A 59 7.97 13.71 -11.11
N ARG A 60 7.46 12.48 -11.24
CA ARG A 60 7.31 11.50 -10.15
C ARG A 60 6.43 12.01 -9.00
N ARG A 61 5.44 12.85 -9.29
CA ARG A 61 4.40 13.27 -8.34
C ARG A 61 3.20 12.34 -8.46
N VAL A 62 2.67 11.89 -7.33
CA VAL A 62 1.48 11.02 -7.29
C VAL A 62 0.29 11.77 -7.87
N ILE A 63 -0.42 11.14 -8.81
CA ILE A 63 -1.64 11.67 -9.42
C ILE A 63 -2.85 10.76 -9.21
N ASP A 64 -2.62 9.46 -8.95
CA ASP A 64 -3.69 8.51 -8.65
C ASP A 64 -3.18 7.37 -7.74
N VAL A 65 -4.08 6.87 -6.90
CA VAL A 65 -3.84 5.75 -5.98
C VAL A 65 -5.07 4.85 -5.99
N GLN A 66 -4.91 3.62 -6.46
CA GLN A 66 -5.97 2.62 -6.52
C GLN A 66 -5.63 1.43 -5.63
N VAL A 67 -6.64 0.93 -4.92
CA VAL A 67 -6.51 -0.22 -4.03
C VAL A 67 -7.57 -1.26 -4.38
N GLN A 68 -7.15 -2.50 -4.57
CA GLN A 68 -8.03 -3.65 -4.71
C GLN A 68 -7.92 -4.55 -3.47
N GLY A 69 -9.04 -5.11 -3.02
CA GLY A 69 -9.11 -6.00 -1.84
C GLY A 69 -9.10 -5.28 -0.48
N GLY A 70 -9.04 -3.96 -0.47
CA GLY A 70 -9.01 -3.16 0.76
C GLY A 70 -9.24 -1.68 0.48
N ASP A 71 -9.02 -0.88 1.52
CA ASP A 71 -9.18 0.57 1.49
C ASP A 71 -7.91 1.24 2.04
N LEU A 72 -7.50 2.36 1.43
CA LEU A 72 -6.35 3.11 1.89
C LEU A 72 -6.64 3.75 3.24
N VAL A 73 -5.72 3.63 4.19
CA VAL A 73 -5.81 4.24 5.53
C VAL A 73 -4.51 4.96 5.86
N ASP A 74 -4.53 5.72 6.96
CA ASP A 74 -3.36 6.44 7.44
C ASP A 74 -2.43 5.55 8.29
N GLN A 75 -1.29 6.12 8.66
CA GLN A 75 -0.31 5.46 9.53
C GLN A 75 -0.89 5.18 10.93
N ALA A 76 -1.73 6.06 11.46
CA ALA A 76 -2.32 5.90 12.78
C ALA A 76 -3.21 4.66 12.86
N ALA A 77 -4.00 4.37 11.81
CA ALA A 77 -4.80 3.15 11.70
C ALA A 77 -3.93 1.89 11.70
N TYR A 78 -2.77 1.92 11.02
CA TYR A 78 -1.81 0.81 11.05
C TYR A 78 -1.24 0.61 12.45
N GLU A 79 -0.78 1.67 13.10
CA GLU A 79 -0.21 1.59 14.46
C GLU A 79 -1.25 1.08 15.48
N ALA A 80 -2.50 1.52 15.38
CA ALA A 80 -3.60 1.04 16.22
C ALA A 80 -3.86 -0.46 16.04
N ASP A 81 -3.88 -0.94 14.79
CA ASP A 81 -4.02 -2.37 14.48
C ASP A 81 -2.87 -3.21 15.06
N GLN A 82 -1.62 -2.74 14.92
CA GLN A 82 -0.46 -3.44 15.47
C GLN A 82 -0.47 -3.45 17.00
N ALA A 83 -0.86 -2.35 17.64
CA ALA A 83 -0.98 -2.28 19.10
C ALA A 83 -2.09 -3.21 19.63
N ALA A 84 -3.25 -3.24 18.96
CA ALA A 84 -4.35 -4.14 19.31
C ALA A 84 -3.94 -5.61 19.19
N GLN A 85 -3.11 -5.96 18.20
CA GLN A 85 -2.59 -7.32 18.07
C GLN A 85 -1.56 -7.66 19.14
N ALA A 86 -0.59 -6.78 19.39
CA ALA A 86 0.41 -6.99 20.43
C ALA A 86 -0.20 -7.14 21.83
N ALA A 87 -1.36 -6.53 22.09
CA ALA A 87 -2.10 -6.70 23.35
C ALA A 87 -2.81 -8.06 23.46
N LYS A 88 -3.21 -8.68 22.35
CA LYS A 88 -3.85 -10.01 22.34
C LYS A 88 -2.86 -11.15 22.48
N GLU A 89 -1.60 -10.92 22.13
CA GLU A 89 -0.51 -11.89 22.23
C GLU A 89 0.19 -11.86 23.60
N ARG A 90 -0.22 -10.96 24.51
CA ARG A 90 0.22 -10.86 25.90
C ARG A 90 -0.77 -11.55 26.83
#